data_AF-A0A940KKL0-F1
#
_entry.id   AF-A0A940KKL0-F1
#
_cell.length_a   1.000
_cell.length_b   1.000
_cell.length_c   1.000
_cell.angle_alpha   90.00
_cell.angle_beta   90.00
_cell.angle_gamma   90.00
#
_symmetry.space_group_name_H-M   'P 1'
#
loop_
_entity.id
_entity.type
_entity.pdbx_description
1 polymer ?
#
loop_
_entity_poly.entity_id
_entity_poly.type
_entity_poly.pdbx_seq_one_letter_code
_entity_poly.pdbx_strand_id
1 'polypeptide(L)'
;KPVDIADFNSTSVSGVSDLNVGIFRFAELLLLYAEAKIEANDIDASVYTAINRVRRRALMPDLPTGLSQAQLRKALRYERKVELANDGLRWYDLRRWGIANTVMNGSLYLNRDAKPWTSAVLTGFDDSYTPLYNRTEALKYFTTQDVVYRQNKDEYWPVPKSEMDANNKLVQNPGY
;
A
#
# COMPACT_ATOMS: atom_id res chain seq x y z
N LYS A 1 -14.31 5.49 25.07
CA LYS A 1 -14.58 4.64 26.26
C LYS A 1 -13.78 3.36 26.07
N PRO A 2 -12.97 2.91 27.04
CA PRO A 2 -12.30 1.62 26.92
C PRO A 2 -13.36 0.51 26.94
N VAL A 3 -13.19 -0.50 26.10
CA VAL A 3 -14.12 -1.61 25.92
C VAL A 3 -14.00 -2.53 27.15
N ASP A 4 -15.10 -2.78 27.87
CA ASP A 4 -15.14 -3.65 29.06
C ASP A 4 -15.44 -5.09 28.64
N ILE A 5 -14.96 -6.07 29.40
CA ILE A 5 -15.19 -7.50 29.18
C ILE A 5 -16.69 -7.85 29.28
N ALA A 6 -17.48 -7.01 29.94
CA ALA A 6 -18.94 -7.10 29.99
C ALA A 6 -19.62 -6.84 28.63
N ASP A 7 -19.00 -6.06 27.74
CA ASP A 7 -19.55 -5.74 26.40
C ASP A 7 -19.36 -6.89 25.40
N PHE A 8 -18.51 -7.87 25.72
CA PHE A 8 -18.18 -9.00 24.84
C PHE A 8 -19.37 -9.94 24.60
N ASN A 9 -20.25 -10.09 25.61
CA ASN A 9 -21.40 -11.00 25.55
C ASN A 9 -22.61 -10.42 24.78
N SER A 10 -22.65 -9.11 24.48
CA SER A 10 -23.79 -8.46 23.82
C SER A 10 -23.55 -8.09 22.35
N THR A 11 -22.29 -7.97 21.92
CA THR A 11 -21.92 -7.48 20.57
C THR A 11 -21.31 -8.54 19.64
N SER A 12 -20.92 -9.71 20.18
CA SER A 12 -20.21 -10.74 19.39
C SER A 12 -21.07 -11.54 18.40
N VAL A 13 -22.37 -11.28 18.27
CA VAL A 13 -23.30 -12.13 17.47
C VAL A 13 -23.92 -11.41 16.26
N SER A 14 -23.73 -10.10 16.09
CA SER A 14 -24.46 -9.31 15.08
C SER A 14 -23.60 -8.72 13.96
N GLY A 15 -22.29 -9.01 13.89
CA GLY A 15 -21.42 -8.46 12.84
C GLY A 15 -21.31 -6.94 12.86
N VAL A 16 -21.75 -6.30 13.96
CA VAL A 16 -21.66 -4.86 14.15
C VAL A 16 -20.27 -4.56 14.70
N SER A 17 -19.46 -3.93 13.87
CA SER A 17 -18.15 -3.43 14.26
C SER A 17 -18.25 -1.93 14.48
N ASP A 18 -18.01 -1.46 15.70
CA ASP A 18 -17.86 -0.03 16.02
C ASP A 18 -16.52 0.55 15.53
N LEU A 19 -15.83 -0.16 14.63
CA LEU A 19 -14.55 0.26 14.10
C LEU A 19 -14.74 1.54 13.28
N ASN A 20 -14.24 2.64 13.82
CA ASN A 20 -14.25 3.91 13.13
C ASN A 20 -13.24 3.88 11.95
N VAL A 21 -13.76 3.99 10.73
CA VAL A 21 -12.93 4.05 9.52
C VAL A 21 -12.37 5.45 9.38
N GLY A 22 -11.09 5.62 9.74
CA GLY A 22 -10.40 6.89 9.60
C GLY A 22 -10.15 7.24 8.13
N ILE A 23 -10.82 8.28 7.63
CA ILE A 23 -10.57 8.80 6.27
C ILE A 23 -9.19 9.46 6.18
N PHE A 24 -8.80 10.18 7.24
CA PHE A 24 -7.48 10.81 7.38
C PHE A 24 -6.96 10.59 8.79
N ARG A 25 -5.66 10.37 8.92
CA ARG A 25 -5.02 10.19 10.22
C ARG A 25 -3.65 10.84 10.27
N PHE A 26 -3.23 11.18 11.47
CA PHE A 26 -2.03 11.98 11.69
C PHE A 26 -0.74 11.35 11.12
N ALA A 27 -0.62 10.02 11.12
CA ALA A 27 0.53 9.35 10.50
C ALA A 27 0.60 9.60 8.98
N GLU A 28 -0.54 9.66 8.29
CA GLU A 28 -0.58 9.99 6.86
C GLU A 28 -0.06 11.41 6.62
N LEU A 29 -0.47 12.38 7.45
CA LEU A 29 0.00 13.76 7.37
C LEU A 29 1.53 13.85 7.55
N LEU A 30 2.09 13.13 8.51
CA LEU A 30 3.55 13.07 8.70
C LEU A 30 4.27 12.52 7.47
N LEU A 31 3.74 11.45 6.88
CA LEU A 31 4.35 10.81 5.71
C LEU A 31 4.17 11.66 4.43
N LEU A 32 3.03 12.35 4.26
CA LEU A 32 2.82 13.31 3.17
C LEU A 32 3.77 14.50 3.28
N TYR A 33 3.95 15.04 4.49
CA TYR A 33 4.91 16.10 4.75
C TYR A 33 6.35 15.68 4.40
N ALA A 34 6.77 14.52 4.87
CA ALA A 34 8.08 13.97 4.54
C ALA A 34 8.23 13.75 3.02
N GLU A 35 7.19 13.24 2.35
CA GLU A 35 7.18 13.07 0.90
C GLU A 35 7.44 14.38 0.16
N ALA A 36 6.67 15.42 0.48
CA ALA A 36 6.79 16.71 -0.17
C ALA A 36 8.20 17.28 -0.04
N LYS A 37 8.80 17.21 1.16
CA LYS A 37 10.18 17.67 1.40
C LYS A 37 11.23 16.85 0.66
N ILE A 38 11.07 15.52 0.66
CA ILE A 38 11.97 14.62 -0.08
C ILE A 38 11.91 14.94 -1.57
N GLU A 39 10.73 15.06 -2.16
CA GLU A 39 10.58 15.36 -3.59
C GLU A 39 11.05 16.78 -3.96
N ALA A 40 10.88 17.75 -3.07
CA ALA A 40 11.42 19.10 -3.21
C ALA A 40 12.96 19.19 -3.02
N ASN A 41 13.60 18.08 -2.63
CA ASN A 41 15.03 18.03 -2.26
C ASN A 41 15.41 18.98 -1.11
N ASP A 42 14.44 19.35 -0.26
CA ASP A 42 14.63 20.13 0.96
C ASP A 42 14.73 19.17 2.16
N ILE A 43 15.80 18.37 2.19
CA ILE A 43 15.98 17.30 3.18
C ILE A 43 16.68 17.86 4.42
N ASP A 44 15.91 18.05 5.48
CA ASP A 44 16.38 18.48 6.79
C ASP A 44 16.01 17.48 7.91
N ALA A 45 16.30 17.83 9.16
CA ALA A 45 15.98 17.00 10.33
C ALA A 45 14.46 16.75 10.49
N SER A 46 13.60 17.59 9.92
CA SER A 46 12.15 17.44 10.03
C SER A 46 11.63 16.23 9.25
N VAL A 47 12.26 15.90 8.10
CA VAL A 47 11.94 14.71 7.29
C VAL A 47 12.16 13.44 8.12
N TYR A 48 13.33 13.33 8.73
CA TYR A 48 13.66 12.20 9.60
C TYR A 48 12.75 12.17 10.83
N THR A 49 12.46 13.33 11.43
CA THR A 49 11.56 13.41 12.59
C THR A 49 10.15 12.91 12.26
N ALA A 50 9.61 13.28 11.11
CA ALA A 50 8.28 12.86 10.67
C ALA A 50 8.20 11.35 10.43
N ILE A 51 9.16 10.78 9.69
CA ILE A 51 9.20 9.33 9.41
C ILE A 51 9.49 8.54 10.70
N ASN A 52 10.49 8.95 11.47
CA ASN A 52 10.88 8.23 12.69
C ASN A 52 9.79 8.29 13.77
N ARG A 53 8.93 9.31 13.79
CA ARG A 53 7.77 9.34 14.70
C ARG A 53 6.80 8.20 14.42
N VAL A 54 6.56 7.87 13.15
CA VAL A 54 5.74 6.71 12.74
C VAL A 54 6.44 5.42 13.15
N ARG A 55 7.73 5.28 12.80
CA ARG A 55 8.55 4.10 13.07
C ARG A 55 8.64 3.78 14.56
N ARG A 56 9.00 4.75 15.39
CA ARG A 56 9.12 4.59 16.86
C ARG A 56 7.81 4.16 17.50
N ARG A 57 6.68 4.69 17.04
CA ARG A 57 5.35 4.25 17.52
C ARG A 57 5.12 2.77 17.22
N ALA A 58 5.57 2.30 16.06
CA ALA A 58 5.53 0.89 15.66
C ALA A 58 6.70 0.05 16.19
N LEU A 59 7.50 0.56 17.13
CA LEU A 59 8.69 -0.10 17.70
C LEU A 59 9.76 -0.46 16.66
N MET A 60 9.83 0.30 15.57
CA MET A 60 10.86 0.17 14.53
C MET A 60 12.04 1.11 14.81
N PRO A 61 13.27 0.71 14.47
CA PRO A 61 14.45 1.56 14.62
C PRO A 61 14.36 2.79 13.71
N ASP A 62 14.99 3.88 14.14
CA ASP A 62 15.11 5.09 13.34
C ASP A 62 15.81 4.84 12.00
N LEU A 63 15.46 5.64 10.99
CA LEU A 63 16.21 5.66 9.75
C LEU A 63 17.66 6.13 9.97
N PRO A 64 18.65 5.53 9.29
CA PRO A 64 20.01 6.03 9.31
C PRO A 64 20.08 7.45 8.74
N THR A 65 20.96 8.29 9.28
CA THR A 65 21.15 9.66 8.81
C THR A 65 21.97 9.69 7.51
N GLY A 66 21.87 10.79 6.76
CA GLY A 66 22.67 10.99 5.54
C GLY A 66 22.21 10.19 4.32
N LEU A 67 20.98 9.69 4.32
CA LEU A 67 20.39 9.04 3.15
C LEU A 67 20.19 10.04 2.01
N SER A 68 20.50 9.61 0.79
CA SER A 68 20.20 10.37 -0.42
C SER A 68 18.69 10.52 -0.64
N GLN A 69 18.29 11.48 -1.48
CA GLN A 69 16.89 11.68 -1.87
C GLN A 69 16.23 10.39 -2.39
N ALA A 70 16.94 9.62 -3.22
CA ALA A 70 16.45 8.35 -3.76
C ALA A 70 16.26 7.28 -2.66
N GLN A 71 17.19 7.18 -1.70
CA GLN A 71 17.07 6.25 -0.58
C GLN A 71 15.94 6.64 0.37
N LEU A 72 15.78 7.93 0.66
CA LEU A 72 14.65 8.43 1.47
C LEU A 72 13.31 8.20 0.79
N ARG A 73 13.22 8.46 -0.52
CA ARG A 73 12.01 8.16 -1.32
C ARG A 73 11.65 6.67 -1.21
N LYS A 74 12.63 5.78 -1.36
CA LYS A 74 12.42 4.33 -1.22
C LYS A 74 11.97 3.95 0.20
N ALA A 75 12.63 4.45 1.23
CA ALA A 75 12.27 4.20 2.63
C ALA A 75 10.87 4.72 2.98
N LEU A 76 10.52 5.93 2.53
CA LEU A 76 9.22 6.53 2.74
C LEU A 76 8.10 5.72 2.05
N ARG A 77 8.30 5.31 0.80
CA ARG A 77 7.30 4.49 0.07
C ARG A 77 7.03 3.16 0.76
N TYR A 78 8.07 2.57 1.36
CA TYR A 78 7.91 1.39 2.22
C TYR A 78 7.12 1.70 3.48
N GLU A 79 7.49 2.77 4.19
CA GLU A 79 6.80 3.17 5.42
C GLU A 79 5.31 3.42 5.15
N ARG A 80 4.97 4.13 4.06
CA ARG A 80 3.57 4.32 3.62
C ARG A 80 2.87 2.99 3.31
N LYS A 81 3.56 2.04 2.66
CA LYS A 81 3.00 0.73 2.30
C LYS A 81 2.57 -0.06 3.55
N VAL A 82 3.41 -0.06 4.58
CA VAL A 82 3.17 -0.87 5.79
C VAL A 82 2.26 -0.15 6.78
N GLU A 83 2.46 1.16 6.96
CA GLU A 83 1.70 1.95 7.92
C GLU A 83 0.25 2.07 7.48
N LEU A 84 -0.01 2.38 6.20
CA LEU A 84 -1.34 2.68 5.63
C LEU A 84 -1.95 1.46 4.93
N ALA A 85 -1.52 0.25 5.30
CA ALA A 85 -2.09 -0.99 4.77
C ALA A 85 -3.57 -1.08 5.16
N ASN A 86 -4.43 -1.42 4.20
CA ASN A 86 -5.90 -1.47 4.33
C ASN A 86 -6.62 -0.12 4.53
N ASP A 87 -5.92 1.02 4.43
CA ASP A 87 -6.55 2.36 4.47
C ASP A 87 -7.00 2.85 3.07
N GLY A 88 -6.95 1.99 2.04
CA GLY A 88 -7.40 2.31 0.68
C GLY A 88 -6.44 3.18 -0.15
N LEU A 89 -5.27 3.55 0.39
CA LEU A 89 -4.35 4.50 -0.25
C LEU A 89 -3.39 3.87 -1.27
N ARG A 90 -3.11 2.56 -1.16
CA ARG A 90 -2.04 1.90 -1.95
C ARG A 90 -2.23 2.04 -3.46
N TRP A 91 -3.46 1.94 -3.96
CA TRP A 91 -3.75 2.08 -5.38
C TRP A 91 -3.38 3.47 -5.91
N TYR A 92 -3.77 4.51 -5.17
CA TYR A 92 -3.50 5.90 -5.53
C TYR A 92 -2.01 6.22 -5.46
N ASP A 93 -1.33 5.70 -4.44
CA ASP A 93 0.12 5.79 -4.29
C ASP A 93 0.87 5.19 -5.49
N LEU A 94 0.52 3.97 -5.92
CA LEU A 94 1.16 3.32 -7.07
C LEU A 94 0.94 4.09 -8.38
N ARG A 95 -0.28 4.62 -8.60
CA ARG A 95 -0.63 5.39 -9.80
C ARG A 95 0.12 6.71 -9.86
N ARG A 96 0.07 7.52 -8.81
CA ARG A 96 0.72 8.86 -8.80
C ARG A 96 2.25 8.77 -8.85
N TRP A 97 2.83 7.66 -8.41
CA TRP A 97 4.27 7.40 -8.53
C TRP A 97 4.68 6.83 -9.89
N GLY A 98 3.73 6.47 -10.76
CA GLY A 98 4.02 5.86 -12.07
C GLY A 98 4.61 4.45 -12.00
N ILE A 99 4.45 3.75 -10.86
CA ILE A 99 5.04 2.41 -10.65
C ILE A 99 3.99 1.29 -10.66
N ALA A 100 2.72 1.62 -10.93
CA ALA A 100 1.63 0.63 -10.96
C ALA A 100 1.92 -0.52 -11.93
N ASN A 101 2.40 -0.22 -13.14
CA ASN A 101 2.76 -1.25 -14.13
C ASN A 101 3.83 -2.22 -13.64
N THR A 102 4.81 -1.73 -12.88
CA THR A 102 5.89 -2.55 -12.32
C THR A 102 5.41 -3.42 -11.16
N VAL A 103 4.56 -2.86 -10.28
CA VAL A 103 4.19 -3.51 -9.02
C VAL A 103 2.97 -4.43 -9.14
N MET A 104 2.04 -4.12 -10.04
CA MET A 104 0.75 -4.82 -10.14
C MET A 104 0.76 -6.02 -11.09
N ASN A 105 1.78 -6.14 -11.96
CA ASN A 105 1.88 -7.25 -12.89
C ASN A 105 2.61 -8.45 -12.27
N GLY A 106 2.09 -9.66 -12.50
CA GLY A 106 2.70 -10.91 -12.06
C GLY A 106 1.73 -11.80 -11.29
N SER A 107 2.28 -12.75 -10.52
CA SER A 107 1.47 -13.64 -9.69
C SER A 107 1.44 -13.17 -8.23
N LEU A 108 0.24 -12.99 -7.68
CA LEU A 108 0.04 -12.91 -6.24
C LEU A 108 0.14 -14.31 -5.65
N TYR A 109 0.88 -14.45 -4.56
CA TYR A 109 1.03 -15.70 -3.83
C TYR A 109 0.18 -15.67 -2.57
N LEU A 110 -0.74 -16.63 -2.42
CA LEU A 110 -1.78 -16.64 -1.40
C LEU A 110 -1.70 -17.92 -0.56
N ASN A 111 -1.27 -17.78 0.69
CA ASN A 111 -1.29 -18.87 1.68
C ASN A 111 -2.66 -18.96 2.38
N ARG A 112 -3.73 -19.21 1.63
CA ARG A 112 -5.10 -19.20 2.15
C ARG A 112 -5.36 -20.28 3.20
N ASP A 113 -4.69 -21.42 3.05
CA ASP A 113 -4.80 -22.57 3.95
C ASP A 113 -3.87 -22.48 5.17
N ALA A 114 -3.14 -21.37 5.32
CA ALA A 114 -2.14 -21.16 6.38
C ALA A 114 -1.13 -22.31 6.51
N LYS A 115 -0.73 -22.92 5.38
CA LYS A 115 0.24 -24.02 5.37
C LYS A 115 1.58 -23.54 5.93
N PRO A 116 2.23 -24.30 6.82
CA PRO A 116 3.60 -24.00 7.24
C PRO A 116 4.51 -24.08 6.02
N TRP A 117 5.39 -23.10 5.87
CA TRP A 117 6.26 -22.91 4.71
C TRP A 117 7.70 -22.66 5.15
N THR A 118 8.66 -22.93 4.28
CA THR A 118 10.09 -22.84 4.59
C THR A 118 10.68 -21.50 4.12
N SER A 119 11.81 -21.09 4.70
CA SER A 119 12.51 -19.87 4.26
C SER A 119 12.91 -19.88 2.79
N ALA A 120 13.00 -21.05 2.14
CA ALA A 120 13.31 -21.19 0.72
C ALA A 120 12.23 -20.62 -0.23
N VAL A 121 11.02 -20.35 0.28
CA VAL A 121 9.92 -19.76 -0.50
C VAL A 121 10.20 -18.30 -0.87
N LEU A 122 10.85 -17.53 0.01
CA LEU A 122 11.17 -16.12 -0.20
C LEU A 122 12.65 -15.98 -0.55
N THR A 123 12.94 -15.38 -1.71
CA THR A 123 14.31 -15.17 -2.18
C THR A 123 14.82 -13.77 -1.90
N GLY A 124 13.93 -12.83 -1.56
CA GLY A 124 14.30 -11.46 -1.22
C GLY A 124 13.13 -10.50 -1.40
N PHE A 125 13.46 -9.22 -1.58
CA PHE A 125 12.50 -8.15 -1.86
C PHE A 125 13.04 -7.28 -3.00
N ASP A 126 12.14 -6.78 -3.84
CA ASP A 126 12.48 -5.83 -4.90
C ASP A 126 12.65 -4.39 -4.36
N ASP A 127 12.89 -3.43 -5.27
CA ASP A 127 13.02 -2.02 -4.92
C ASP A 127 11.75 -1.35 -4.38
N SER A 128 10.59 -1.97 -4.62
CA SER A 128 9.28 -1.55 -4.08
C SER A 128 8.90 -2.33 -2.81
N TYR A 129 9.85 -3.08 -2.23
CA TYR A 129 9.67 -3.98 -1.09
C TYR A 129 8.55 -4.99 -1.31
N THR A 130 8.37 -5.42 -2.55
CA THR A 130 7.52 -6.57 -2.91
C THR A 130 8.33 -7.84 -2.70
N PRO A 131 7.77 -8.85 -2.00
CA PRO A 131 8.47 -10.11 -1.81
C PRO A 131 8.73 -10.80 -3.15
N LEU A 132 9.96 -11.28 -3.33
CA LEU A 132 10.38 -12.12 -4.45
C LEU A 132 10.22 -13.57 -4.03
N TYR A 133 9.48 -14.35 -4.82
CA TYR A 133 9.16 -15.74 -4.52
C TYR A 133 9.96 -16.69 -5.41
N ASN A 134 10.50 -17.74 -4.82
CA ASN A 134 10.89 -18.92 -5.58
C ASN A 134 9.60 -19.64 -6.01
N ARG A 135 9.17 -19.46 -7.27
CA ARG A 135 7.88 -19.97 -7.75
C ARG A 135 7.71 -21.47 -7.51
N THR A 136 8.73 -22.27 -7.82
CA THR A 136 8.67 -23.73 -7.68
C THR A 136 8.47 -24.15 -6.22
N GLU A 137 9.13 -23.47 -5.29
CA GLU A 137 8.99 -23.75 -3.87
C GLU A 137 7.66 -23.22 -3.32
N ALA A 138 7.29 -21.98 -3.68
CA ALA A 138 6.09 -21.32 -3.23
C ALA A 138 4.81 -22.09 -3.60
N LEU A 139 4.75 -22.69 -4.80
CA LEU A 139 3.58 -23.44 -5.27
C LEU A 139 3.29 -24.71 -4.45
N LYS A 140 4.23 -25.19 -3.63
CA LYS A 140 3.97 -26.29 -2.68
C LYS A 140 3.05 -25.87 -1.54
N TYR A 141 3.09 -24.59 -1.18
CA TYR A 141 2.42 -24.03 0.00
C TYR A 141 1.31 -23.05 -0.36
N PHE A 142 1.46 -22.30 -1.45
CA PHE A 142 0.63 -21.17 -1.83
C PHE A 142 -0.11 -21.42 -3.13
N THR A 143 -1.33 -20.90 -3.21
CA THR A 143 -2.03 -20.72 -4.48
C THR A 143 -1.56 -19.44 -5.15
N THR A 144 -1.76 -19.32 -6.46
CA THR A 144 -1.43 -18.09 -7.19
C THR A 144 -2.63 -17.49 -7.90
N GLN A 145 -2.66 -16.17 -7.98
CA GLN A 145 -3.60 -15.43 -8.81
C GLN A 145 -2.79 -14.45 -9.67
N ASP A 146 -2.93 -14.58 -10.98
CA ASP A 146 -2.28 -13.66 -11.89
C ASP A 146 -3.03 -12.33 -11.93
N VAL A 147 -2.25 -11.26 -11.89
CA VAL A 147 -2.73 -9.88 -11.95
C VAL A 147 -2.08 -9.23 -13.16
N VAL A 148 -2.92 -8.58 -13.96
CA VAL A 148 -2.52 -7.89 -15.16
C VAL A 148 -2.94 -6.43 -15.01
N TYR A 149 -1.96 -5.55 -15.17
CA TYR A 149 -2.14 -4.11 -15.27
C TYR A 149 -1.78 -3.66 -16.68
N ARG A 150 -2.75 -3.04 -17.35
CA ARG A 150 -2.63 -2.48 -18.69
C ARG A 150 -2.36 -1.00 -18.59
N GLN A 151 -1.14 -0.61 -18.92
CA GLN A 151 -0.75 0.79 -19.01
C GLN A 151 -1.58 1.52 -20.08
N ASN A 152 -1.91 2.78 -19.81
CA ASN A 152 -2.83 3.63 -20.59
C ASN A 152 -4.26 3.08 -20.69
N LYS A 153 -4.70 2.34 -19.67
CA LYS A 153 -6.08 1.88 -19.52
C LYS A 153 -6.45 1.81 -18.05
N ASP A 154 -5.79 0.94 -17.30
CA ASP A 154 -6.16 0.64 -15.91
C ASP A 154 -5.80 1.79 -14.94
N GLU A 155 -5.15 2.86 -15.43
CA GLU A 155 -4.97 4.13 -14.73
C GLU A 155 -6.29 4.87 -14.49
N TYR A 156 -7.32 4.68 -15.31
CA TYR A 156 -8.53 5.50 -15.24
C TYR A 156 -9.77 4.62 -15.25
N TRP A 157 -10.80 5.05 -14.52
CA TRP A 157 -12.10 4.38 -14.62
C TRP A 157 -12.74 4.69 -15.97
N PRO A 158 -13.40 3.72 -16.63
CA PRO A 158 -14.14 4.01 -17.84
C PRO A 158 -15.25 5.02 -17.56
N VAL A 159 -15.44 5.97 -18.46
CA VAL A 159 -16.64 6.81 -18.47
C VAL A 159 -17.82 5.90 -18.86
N PRO A 160 -18.91 5.85 -18.06
CA PRO A 160 -20.04 4.98 -18.37
C PRO A 160 -20.63 5.30 -19.75
N LYS A 161 -20.98 4.25 -20.50
CA LYS A 161 -21.52 4.38 -21.87
C LYS A 161 -22.78 5.25 -21.92
N SER A 162 -23.65 5.14 -20.91
CA SER A 162 -24.86 5.96 -20.79
C SER A 162 -24.56 7.46 -20.70
N GLU A 163 -23.49 7.85 -20.01
CA GLU A 163 -23.07 9.25 -19.89
C GLU A 163 -22.53 9.78 -21.22
N MET A 164 -21.76 8.96 -21.94
CA MET A 164 -21.27 9.31 -23.27
C MET A 164 -22.41 9.45 -24.30
N ASP A 165 -23.42 8.59 -24.20
CA ASP A 165 -24.59 8.64 -25.08
C ASP A 165 -25.47 9.87 -24.77
N ALA A 166 -25.55 10.27 -23.50
CA ALA A 166 -26.25 11.48 -23.08
C ALA A 166 -25.52 12.78 -23.48
N ASN A 167 -24.18 12.77 -23.50
CA ASN A 167 -23.37 13.94 -23.86
C ASN A 167 -22.30 13.57 -24.89
N ASN A 168 -22.59 13.86 -26.16
CA ASN A 168 -21.71 13.59 -27.30
C ASN A 168 -20.38 14.38 -27.30
N LYS A 169 -20.18 15.31 -26.35
CA LYS A 169 -18.90 16.01 -26.16
C LYS A 169 -17.95 15.28 -25.19
N LEU A 170 -18.43 14.26 -24.47
CA LEU A 170 -17.57 13.46 -23.59
C LEU A 170 -16.67 12.56 -24.43
N VAL A 171 -15.39 12.58 -24.08
CA VAL A 171 -14.37 11.71 -24.66
C VAL A 171 -14.05 10.62 -23.64
N GLN A 172 -13.92 9.39 -24.12
CA GLN A 172 -13.57 8.24 -23.27
C GLN A 172 -12.12 8.35 -22.78
N ASN A 173 -11.86 7.79 -21.60
CA ASN A 173 -10.51 7.61 -21.11
C ASN A 173 -9.72 6.63 -22.00
N PRO A 174 -8.38 6.74 -22.07
CA PRO A 174 -7.56 5.86 -22.90
C PRO A 174 -7.84 4.37 -22.67
N GLY A 175 -7.89 3.59 -23.75
CA GLY A 175 -7.98 2.13 -23.69
C GLY A 175 -9.37 1.52 -23.48
N TYR A 176 -10.43 2.32 -23.42
CA TYR A 176 -11.83 1.88 -23.26
C TYR A 176 -12.71 2.22 -24.46
#